data_AF-A0A6J7F8L4-F1
#
_entry.id   AF-A0A6J7F8L4-F1
#
_cell.length_a   1.000
_cell.length_b   1.000
_cell.length_c   1.000
_cell.angle_alpha   90.00
_cell.angle_beta   90.00
_cell.angle_gamma   90.00
#
_symmetry.space_group_name_H-M   'P 1'
#
loop_
_entity.id
_entity.type
_entity.pdbx_description
1 polymer ?
#
loop_
_entity_poly.entity_id
_entity_poly.type
_entity_poly.pdbx_seq_one_letter_code
_entity_poly.pdbx_strand_id
1 'polypeptide(L)'
;MEELGIGRPSTFASIIQTIQDRGYVNKRGRALVPTFLAFSVTGLLESHFTKLVDYDFTASMEEDLDKIASGEASRIDWLRDFYYGHDGEPGLDELSLDLGNIDARATNTMNLSDVIEIRVGRYGAYLQENFEDGERKLANIPENLAPDELTLAKAIELLAAPSGERELGVDPITGLDVVAKSGRFGPYITEIFPEEPVELKEDGTPKKKRKKKDAPKPKTASLLSTMNLDTITLDDALQLLSLPRTLGRNSLGDEITVQNGRYGPYLKAGVDSRTLTSEDQLFSITLEEALDIYSKPKERRRGVAKPPLKELGVDPGSEKQVIIKDGRFGMYVTDGETNATLRRGDTLEAMTLERGLELLAGRRAWEAENGPSPKKSRKKAAPKKAGDKPPTLTKKVVKKAATKKKAAPKKK
;
A
#
# COMPACT_ATOMS: atom_id res chain seq x y z
N MET A 1 -22.11 1.24 5.34
CA MET A 1 -21.68 1.91 6.59
C MET A 1 -22.86 2.70 7.13
N GLU A 2 -23.21 3.85 6.54
CA GLU A 2 -24.38 4.64 6.96
C GLU A 2 -25.69 3.84 6.96
N GLU A 3 -26.00 3.15 5.85
CA GLU A 3 -27.20 2.28 5.75
C GLU A 3 -27.23 1.14 6.78
N LEU A 4 -26.06 0.71 7.27
CA LEU A 4 -25.93 -0.37 8.24
C LEU A 4 -25.83 0.15 9.69
N GLY A 5 -25.95 1.46 9.91
CA GLY A 5 -25.77 2.06 11.25
C GLY A 5 -24.32 2.05 11.76
N ILE A 6 -23.36 1.60 10.95
CA ILE A 6 -21.96 1.45 11.33
C ILE A 6 -21.18 2.73 11.02
N GLY A 7 -20.63 3.32 12.07
CA GLY A 7 -19.90 4.58 12.02
C GLY A 7 -20.81 5.81 12.11
N ARG A 8 -20.18 6.99 12.13
CA ARG A 8 -20.81 8.29 12.28
C ARG A 8 -20.18 9.27 11.29
N PRO A 9 -20.80 10.43 10.98
CA PRO A 9 -20.22 11.44 10.09
C PRO A 9 -18.79 11.86 10.47
N SER A 10 -18.46 11.80 11.76
CA SER A 10 -17.12 12.08 12.29
C SER A 10 -16.10 10.96 12.06
N THR A 11 -16.53 9.71 11.80
CA THR A 11 -15.66 8.53 11.70
C THR A 11 -15.55 7.95 10.30
N PHE A 12 -16.46 8.22 9.35
CA PHE A 12 -16.39 7.65 8.00
C PHE A 12 -15.04 7.86 7.31
N ALA A 13 -14.53 9.10 7.33
CA ALA A 13 -13.25 9.40 6.69
C ALA A 13 -12.06 8.74 7.38
N SER A 14 -12.08 8.63 8.72
CA SER A 14 -10.99 8.03 9.48
C SER A 14 -10.98 6.51 9.36
N ILE A 15 -12.15 5.86 9.27
CA ILE A 15 -12.28 4.42 9.01
C ILE A 15 -11.61 4.08 7.66
N ILE A 16 -12.04 4.76 6.60
CA ILE A 16 -11.50 4.55 5.24
C ILE A 16 -10.00 4.83 5.18
N GLN A 17 -9.52 5.86 5.87
CA GLN A 17 -8.09 6.16 5.94
C GLN A 17 -7.32 5.06 6.70
N THR A 18 -7.88 4.57 7.82
CA THR A 18 -7.22 3.58 8.68
C THR A 18 -7.06 2.22 8.00
N ILE A 19 -8.09 1.74 7.30
CA ILE A 19 -8.01 0.44 6.60
C ILE A 19 -7.01 0.48 5.43
N GLN A 20 -6.81 1.64 4.80
CA GLN A 20 -5.78 1.85 3.78
C GLN A 20 -4.38 1.93 4.41
N ASP A 21 -4.20 2.75 5.45
CA ASP A 21 -2.90 2.96 6.08
C ASP A 21 -2.35 1.68 6.74
N ARG A 22 -3.25 0.78 7.18
CA ARG A 22 -2.89 -0.52 7.75
C ARG A 22 -2.72 -1.62 6.70
N GLY A 23 -2.96 -1.34 5.42
CA GLY A 23 -2.72 -2.29 4.33
C GLY A 23 -3.80 -3.37 4.15
N TYR A 24 -4.98 -3.21 4.76
CA TYR A 24 -6.13 -4.11 4.51
C TYR A 24 -6.74 -3.87 3.13
N VAL A 25 -6.68 -2.63 2.66
CA VAL A 25 -7.31 -2.23 1.40
C VAL A 25 -6.36 -1.35 0.60
N ASN A 26 -6.22 -1.66 -0.69
CA ASN A 26 -5.55 -0.83 -1.66
C ASN A 26 -6.56 -0.04 -2.49
N LYS A 27 -6.17 1.16 -2.93
CA LYS A 27 -6.99 1.98 -3.82
C LYS A 27 -6.57 1.79 -5.27
N ARG A 28 -7.46 1.25 -6.10
CA ARG A 28 -7.27 1.13 -7.56
C ARG A 28 -8.30 2.02 -8.27
N GLY A 29 -7.86 3.21 -8.69
CA GLY A 29 -8.77 4.23 -9.23
C GLY A 29 -9.75 4.73 -8.17
N ARG A 30 -11.04 4.39 -8.33
CA ARG A 30 -12.10 4.64 -7.33
C ARG A 30 -12.43 3.43 -6.47
N ALA A 31 -12.02 2.24 -6.88
CA ALA A 31 -12.32 1.02 -6.17
C ALA A 31 -11.39 0.88 -4.96
N LEU A 32 -11.97 0.35 -3.89
CA LEU A 32 -11.25 -0.18 -2.75
C LEU A 32 -11.14 -1.68 -2.97
N VAL A 33 -9.91 -2.18 -3.07
CA VAL A 33 -9.60 -3.58 -3.34
C VAL A 33 -9.01 -4.18 -2.07
N PRO A 34 -9.63 -5.23 -1.48
CA PRO A 34 -9.07 -5.89 -0.31
C PRO A 34 -7.73 -6.56 -0.65
N THR A 35 -6.84 -6.64 0.32
CA THR A 35 -5.58 -7.40 0.21
C THR A 35 -5.76 -8.81 0.77
N PHE A 36 -4.86 -9.73 0.47
CA PHE A 36 -4.85 -11.06 1.10
C PHE A 36 -4.78 -10.99 2.64
N LEU A 37 -4.11 -9.96 3.18
CA LEU A 37 -4.10 -9.70 4.62
C LEU A 37 -5.50 -9.42 5.16
N ALA A 38 -6.34 -8.69 4.43
CA ALA A 38 -7.72 -8.47 4.84
C ALA A 38 -8.50 -9.79 4.85
N PHE A 39 -8.35 -10.66 3.85
CA PHE A 39 -8.99 -11.97 3.86
C PHE A 39 -8.57 -12.83 5.08
N SER A 40 -7.28 -12.90 5.39
CA SER A 40 -6.82 -13.66 6.56
C SER A 40 -7.34 -13.10 7.88
N VAL A 41 -7.33 -11.78 8.05
CA VAL A 41 -7.83 -11.15 9.28
C VAL A 41 -9.34 -11.27 9.40
N THR A 42 -10.08 -11.03 8.32
CA THR A 42 -11.53 -11.19 8.31
C THR A 42 -11.92 -12.64 8.59
N GLY A 43 -11.30 -13.63 7.92
CA GLY A 43 -11.59 -15.04 8.16
C GLY A 43 -11.28 -15.49 9.60
N LEU A 44 -10.20 -14.97 10.21
CA LEU A 44 -9.91 -15.18 11.63
C LEU A 44 -11.03 -14.65 12.52
N LEU A 45 -11.46 -13.41 12.27
CA LEU A 45 -12.49 -12.77 13.07
C LEU A 45 -13.86 -13.41 12.87
N GLU A 46 -14.21 -13.83 11.65
CA GLU A 46 -15.46 -14.53 11.37
C GLU A 46 -15.51 -15.91 12.04
N SER A 47 -14.37 -16.61 12.11
CA SER A 47 -14.30 -17.97 12.68
C SER A 47 -14.27 -18.00 14.21
N HIS A 48 -13.60 -17.03 14.85
CA HIS A 48 -13.36 -17.04 16.30
C HIS A 48 -14.04 -15.89 17.05
N PHE A 49 -14.40 -14.81 16.36
CA PHE A 49 -14.93 -13.58 16.95
C PHE A 49 -16.15 -13.08 16.20
N THR A 50 -17.01 -13.99 15.74
CA THR A 50 -18.12 -13.70 14.81
C THR A 50 -18.98 -12.53 15.29
N LYS A 51 -19.33 -12.50 16.58
CA LYS A 51 -20.11 -11.42 17.20
C LYS A 51 -19.44 -10.04 17.07
N LEU A 52 -18.11 -9.96 17.15
CA LEU A 52 -17.38 -8.67 17.09
C LEU A 52 -17.29 -8.07 15.68
N VAL A 53 -17.52 -8.88 14.64
CA VAL A 53 -17.54 -8.42 13.24
C VAL A 53 -18.93 -8.45 12.62
N ASP A 54 -19.92 -8.87 13.40
CA ASP A 54 -21.32 -8.80 13.03
C ASP A 54 -21.78 -7.34 12.88
N TYR A 55 -22.58 -7.11 11.83
CA TYR A 55 -22.99 -5.76 11.47
C TYR A 55 -24.01 -5.19 12.45
N ASP A 56 -24.95 -6.01 12.92
CA ASP A 56 -26.00 -5.59 13.84
C ASP A 56 -25.41 -5.30 15.22
N PHE A 57 -24.47 -6.14 15.69
CA PHE A 57 -23.72 -5.88 16.92
C PHE A 57 -22.95 -4.56 16.87
N THR A 58 -22.29 -4.27 15.75
CA THR A 58 -21.53 -3.03 15.60
C THR A 58 -22.46 -1.81 15.58
N ALA A 59 -23.62 -1.92 14.92
CA ALA A 59 -24.63 -0.86 14.89
C ALA A 59 -25.20 -0.61 16.30
N SER A 60 -25.58 -1.66 17.03
CA SER A 60 -26.13 -1.54 18.39
C SER A 60 -25.15 -0.91 19.36
N MET A 61 -23.85 -1.24 19.24
CA MET A 61 -22.81 -0.62 20.06
C MET A 61 -22.74 0.90 19.84
N GLU A 62 -22.86 1.38 18.61
CA GLU A 62 -22.84 2.81 18.32
C GLU A 62 -24.10 3.51 18.89
N GLU A 63 -25.26 2.86 18.85
CA GLU A 63 -26.48 3.36 19.51
C GLU A 63 -26.34 3.41 21.02
N ASP A 64 -25.72 2.41 21.64
CA ASP A 64 -25.49 2.40 23.09
C ASP A 64 -24.54 3.52 23.51
N LEU A 65 -23.52 3.83 22.69
CA LEU A 65 -22.65 4.98 22.92
C LEU A 65 -23.44 6.30 22.86
N ASP A 66 -24.42 6.41 21.97
CA ASP A 66 -25.30 7.57 21.89
C ASP A 66 -26.22 7.68 23.13
N LYS A 67 -26.77 6.56 23.63
CA LYS A 67 -27.54 6.52 24.90
C LYS A 67 -26.69 6.92 26.11
N ILE A 68 -25.42 6.50 26.14
CA ILE A 68 -24.48 6.94 27.19
C ILE A 68 -24.22 8.44 27.08
N ALA A 69 -24.09 8.97 25.86
CA ALA A 69 -23.86 10.40 25.64
C ALA A 69 -25.09 11.26 26.01
N SER A 70 -26.31 10.76 25.81
CA SER A 70 -27.56 11.43 26.24
C SER A 70 -27.85 11.27 27.73
N GLY A 71 -27.17 10.35 28.41
CA GLY A 71 -27.36 10.06 29.84
C GLY A 71 -28.44 9.03 30.14
N GLU A 72 -28.95 8.34 29.12
CA GLU A 72 -29.95 7.28 29.21
C GLU A 72 -29.35 5.93 29.64
N ALA A 73 -28.03 5.75 29.49
CA ALA A 73 -27.33 4.52 29.86
C ALA A 73 -26.07 4.80 30.72
N SER A 74 -25.76 3.86 31.61
CA SER A 74 -24.57 3.90 32.46
C SER A 74 -23.34 3.36 31.75
N ARG A 75 -22.29 4.18 31.63
CA ARG A 75 -21.00 3.77 31.04
C ARG A 75 -20.38 2.58 31.76
N ILE A 76 -20.48 2.50 33.09
CA ILE A 76 -19.83 1.45 33.87
C ILE A 76 -20.53 0.12 33.65
N ASP A 77 -21.86 0.12 33.66
CA ASP A 77 -22.64 -1.09 33.41
C ASP A 77 -22.40 -1.59 31.99
N TRP A 78 -22.46 -0.70 30.99
CA TRP A 78 -22.15 -1.08 29.60
C TRP A 78 -20.76 -1.70 29.44
N LEU A 79 -19.72 -1.12 30.05
CA LEU A 79 -18.36 -1.67 29.98
C LEU A 79 -18.22 -3.02 30.71
N ARG A 80 -18.92 -3.18 31.84
CA ARG A 80 -18.94 -4.45 32.59
C ARG A 80 -19.59 -5.53 31.72
N ASP A 81 -20.73 -5.22 31.14
CA ASP A 81 -21.55 -6.15 30.37
C ASP A 81 -20.86 -6.52 29.04
N PHE A 82 -20.20 -5.56 28.37
CA PHE A 82 -19.37 -5.83 27.20
C PHE A 82 -18.16 -6.73 27.52
N TYR A 83 -17.48 -6.49 28.64
CA TYR A 83 -16.25 -7.19 28.98
C TYR A 83 -16.50 -8.58 29.57
N TYR A 84 -17.39 -8.70 30.56
CA TYR A 84 -17.68 -9.95 31.27
C TYR A 84 -18.87 -10.72 30.71
N GLY A 85 -19.68 -10.10 29.84
CA GLY A 85 -20.91 -10.68 29.32
C GLY A 85 -22.14 -10.24 30.12
N HIS A 86 -23.32 -10.47 29.54
CA HIS A 86 -24.61 -10.23 30.18
C HIS A 86 -25.66 -11.21 29.63
N ASP A 87 -26.69 -11.53 30.40
CA ASP A 87 -27.84 -12.36 29.98
C ASP A 87 -27.48 -13.71 29.31
N GLY A 88 -26.38 -14.34 29.74
CA GLY A 88 -25.91 -15.60 29.17
C GLY A 88 -25.12 -15.46 27.86
N GLU A 89 -24.92 -14.23 27.37
CA GLU A 89 -24.04 -13.92 26.26
C GLU A 89 -22.59 -13.75 26.74
N PRO A 90 -21.62 -14.43 26.11
CA PRO A 90 -20.21 -14.32 26.49
C PRO A 90 -19.67 -12.91 26.22
N GLY A 91 -18.91 -12.39 27.18
CA GLY A 91 -18.19 -11.12 27.05
C GLY A 91 -16.85 -11.27 26.32
N LEU A 92 -16.18 -10.14 26.09
CA LEU A 92 -14.86 -10.13 25.46
C LEU A 92 -13.82 -10.96 26.22
N ASP A 93 -13.89 -11.02 27.56
CA ASP A 93 -12.96 -11.78 28.40
C ASP A 93 -13.01 -13.28 28.06
N GLU A 94 -14.21 -13.84 27.98
CA GLU A 94 -14.43 -15.25 27.64
C GLU A 94 -14.02 -15.55 26.20
N LEU A 95 -14.40 -14.69 25.24
CA LEU A 95 -13.99 -14.81 23.84
C LEU A 95 -12.47 -14.77 23.67
N SER A 96 -11.74 -14.07 24.56
CA SER A 96 -10.28 -14.00 24.51
C SER A 96 -9.58 -15.27 25.00
N LEU A 97 -10.25 -16.13 25.76
CA LEU A 97 -9.66 -17.37 26.26
C LEU A 97 -9.37 -18.37 25.13
N ASP A 98 -10.10 -18.29 24.02
CA ASP A 98 -9.92 -19.18 22.86
C ASP A 98 -8.70 -18.80 21.99
N LEU A 99 -8.03 -17.68 22.27
CA LEU A 99 -6.84 -17.23 21.53
C LEU A 99 -5.68 -18.24 21.56
N GLY A 100 -5.59 -19.07 22.60
CA GLY A 100 -4.53 -20.08 22.75
C GLY A 100 -4.65 -21.28 21.79
N ASN A 101 -5.86 -21.53 21.27
CA ASN A 101 -6.17 -22.68 20.42
C ASN A 101 -6.17 -22.36 18.92
N ILE A 102 -5.99 -21.09 18.55
CA ILE A 102 -6.04 -20.67 17.15
C ILE A 102 -4.76 -21.12 16.44
N ASP A 103 -4.91 -22.05 15.49
CA ASP A 103 -3.82 -22.41 14.59
C ASP A 103 -3.55 -21.25 13.62
N ALA A 104 -2.61 -20.39 14.01
CA ALA A 104 -2.17 -19.26 13.21
C ALA A 104 -1.71 -19.65 11.80
N ARG A 105 -1.25 -20.89 11.59
CA ARG A 105 -0.89 -21.38 10.26
C ARG A 105 -2.13 -21.66 9.43
N ALA A 106 -3.09 -22.41 9.98
CA ALA A 106 -4.35 -22.71 9.28
C ALA A 106 -5.11 -21.42 8.94
N THR A 107 -5.26 -20.49 9.88
CA THR A 107 -6.04 -19.27 9.65
C THR A 107 -5.45 -18.34 8.60
N ASN A 108 -4.13 -18.33 8.45
CA ASN A 108 -3.45 -17.51 7.44
C ASN A 108 -3.23 -18.25 6.11
N THR A 109 -3.92 -19.36 5.89
CA THR A 109 -3.82 -20.20 4.69
C THR A 109 -5.17 -20.26 3.97
N MET A 110 -5.16 -19.99 2.67
CA MET A 110 -6.33 -20.08 1.78
C MET A 110 -6.01 -21.06 0.66
N ASN A 111 -6.86 -22.05 0.41
CA ASN A 111 -6.60 -23.06 -0.62
C ASN A 111 -7.02 -22.54 -2.00
N LEU A 112 -6.10 -22.63 -2.97
CA LEU A 112 -6.37 -22.32 -4.38
C LEU A 112 -6.59 -23.61 -5.19
N SER A 113 -5.97 -24.71 -4.76
CA SER A 113 -6.23 -26.09 -5.20
C SER A 113 -5.88 -27.06 -4.07
N ASP A 114 -5.94 -28.37 -4.33
CA ASP A 114 -5.56 -29.40 -3.35
C ASP A 114 -4.06 -29.35 -2.98
N VAL A 115 -3.23 -28.77 -3.84
CA VAL A 115 -1.78 -28.71 -3.68
C VAL A 115 -1.24 -27.29 -3.58
N ILE A 116 -1.99 -26.27 -3.99
CA ILE A 116 -1.56 -24.86 -3.98
C ILE A 116 -2.34 -24.06 -2.93
N GLU A 117 -1.58 -23.44 -2.03
CA GLU A 117 -2.05 -22.60 -0.94
C GLU A 117 -1.58 -21.15 -1.13
N ILE A 118 -2.44 -20.19 -0.78
CA ILE A 118 -2.09 -18.79 -0.56
C ILE A 118 -1.86 -18.61 0.94
N ARG A 119 -0.67 -18.16 1.31
CA ARG A 119 -0.28 -17.99 2.71
C ARG A 119 0.07 -16.54 3.01
N VAL A 120 -0.41 -16.01 4.14
CA VAL A 120 -0.12 -14.65 4.57
C VAL A 120 0.88 -14.66 5.72
N GLY A 121 2.10 -14.20 5.43
CA GLY A 121 3.18 -14.13 6.40
C GLY A 121 3.53 -12.71 6.83
N ARG A 122 4.54 -12.59 7.71
CA ARG A 122 5.11 -11.31 8.16
C ARG A 122 5.56 -10.39 7.01
N TYR A 123 5.95 -10.98 5.89
CA TYR A 123 6.55 -10.27 4.76
C TYR A 123 5.59 -10.05 3.58
N GLY A 124 4.33 -10.46 3.71
CA GLY A 124 3.34 -10.40 2.63
C GLY A 124 2.73 -11.77 2.33
N ALA A 125 1.82 -11.79 1.35
CA ALA A 125 1.22 -13.01 0.84
C ALA A 125 2.15 -13.70 -0.17
N TYR A 126 2.16 -15.03 -0.14
CA TYR A 126 2.95 -15.88 -1.04
C TYR A 126 2.17 -17.16 -1.36
N LEU A 127 2.50 -17.78 -2.48
CA LEU A 127 2.03 -19.09 -2.88
C LEU A 127 2.94 -20.17 -2.30
N GLN A 128 2.34 -21.28 -1.90
CA GLN A 128 3.02 -22.51 -1.51
C GLN A 128 2.38 -23.67 -2.28
N GLU A 129 3.18 -24.38 -3.06
CA GLU A 129 2.80 -25.66 -3.66
C GLU A 129 3.40 -26.78 -2.81
N ASN A 130 2.56 -27.73 -2.39
CA ASN A 130 2.94 -28.88 -1.58
C ASN A 130 3.01 -30.12 -2.47
N PHE A 131 4.14 -30.84 -2.44
CA PHE A 131 4.34 -32.09 -3.15
C PHE A 131 4.16 -33.30 -2.22
N GLU A 132 3.87 -34.48 -2.79
CA GLU A 132 3.59 -35.71 -2.03
C GLU A 132 4.80 -36.22 -1.21
N ASP A 133 6.01 -35.92 -1.67
CA ASP A 133 7.28 -36.23 -1.01
C ASP A 133 7.60 -35.29 0.18
N GLY A 134 6.73 -34.31 0.44
CA GLY A 134 6.90 -33.31 1.49
C GLY A 134 7.72 -32.10 1.06
N GLU A 135 8.22 -32.05 -0.18
CA GLU A 135 8.83 -30.86 -0.74
C GLU A 135 7.80 -29.73 -0.90
N ARG A 136 8.29 -28.49 -0.89
CA ARG A 136 7.44 -27.31 -1.04
C ARG A 136 8.10 -26.30 -1.94
N LYS A 137 7.35 -25.80 -2.90
CA LYS A 137 7.77 -24.68 -3.75
C LYS A 137 7.07 -23.41 -3.32
N LEU A 138 7.82 -22.32 -3.23
CA LEU A 138 7.33 -21.02 -2.78
C LEU A 138 7.45 -19.99 -3.89
N ALA A 139 6.42 -19.17 -4.07
CA ALA A 139 6.47 -18.02 -4.97
C ALA A 139 5.84 -16.78 -4.32
N ASN A 140 6.45 -15.62 -4.51
CA ASN A 140 5.90 -14.38 -3.96
C ASN A 140 4.71 -13.90 -4.80
N ILE A 141 3.65 -13.42 -4.14
CA ILE A 141 2.54 -12.77 -4.82
C ILE A 141 2.87 -11.27 -4.96
N PRO A 142 2.85 -10.70 -6.18
CA PRO A 142 3.12 -9.27 -6.37
C PRO A 142 2.17 -8.38 -5.55
N GLU A 143 2.69 -7.32 -4.92
CA GLU A 143 1.88 -6.44 -4.04
C GLU A 143 0.71 -5.74 -4.74
N ASN A 144 0.78 -5.61 -6.07
CA ASN A 144 -0.21 -4.97 -6.90
C ASN A 144 -1.21 -5.95 -7.54
N LEU A 145 -1.01 -7.26 -7.37
CA LEU A 145 -1.95 -8.27 -7.85
C LEU A 145 -3.17 -8.29 -6.91
N ALA A 146 -4.34 -8.06 -7.47
CA ALA A 146 -5.57 -8.13 -6.69
C ALA A 146 -5.96 -9.59 -6.41
N PRO A 147 -6.65 -9.90 -5.29
CA PRO A 147 -7.05 -11.27 -4.97
C PRO A 147 -7.90 -11.96 -6.05
N ASP A 148 -8.74 -11.22 -6.76
CA ASP A 148 -9.56 -11.72 -7.87
C ASP A 148 -8.75 -12.02 -9.15
N GLU A 149 -7.58 -11.39 -9.32
CA GLU A 149 -6.67 -11.63 -10.44
C GLU A 149 -5.78 -12.88 -10.22
N LEU A 150 -5.67 -13.37 -8.97
CA LEU A 150 -4.90 -14.56 -8.63
C LEU A 150 -5.69 -15.84 -8.92
N THR A 151 -5.78 -16.18 -10.20
CA THR A 151 -6.35 -17.45 -10.65
C THR A 151 -5.37 -18.61 -10.47
N LEU A 152 -5.86 -19.86 -10.52
CA LEU A 152 -5.01 -21.05 -10.50
C LEU A 152 -3.95 -21.03 -11.62
N ALA A 153 -4.35 -20.63 -12.84
CA ALA A 153 -3.42 -20.48 -13.96
C ALA A 153 -2.32 -19.45 -13.66
N LYS A 154 -2.69 -18.31 -13.06
CA LYS A 154 -1.72 -17.28 -12.66
C LYS A 154 -0.80 -17.76 -11.55
N ALA A 155 -1.32 -18.55 -10.61
CA ALA A 155 -0.51 -19.12 -9.54
C ALA A 155 0.52 -20.12 -10.08
N ILE A 156 0.13 -21.00 -11.01
CA ILE A 156 1.05 -21.92 -11.69
C ILE A 156 2.15 -21.15 -12.43
N GLU A 157 1.80 -20.06 -13.13
CA GLU A 157 2.80 -19.19 -13.79
C GLU A 157 3.80 -18.60 -12.77
N LEU A 158 3.31 -18.08 -11.65
CA LEU A 158 4.16 -17.50 -10.59
C LEU A 158 5.03 -18.57 -9.90
N LEU A 159 4.52 -19.78 -9.71
CA LEU A 159 5.26 -20.92 -9.16
C LEU A 159 6.28 -21.48 -10.14
N ALA A 160 6.01 -21.44 -11.45
CA ALA A 160 6.96 -21.84 -12.48
C ALA A 160 8.13 -20.85 -12.62
N ALA A 161 7.93 -19.58 -12.25
CA ALA A 161 8.97 -18.57 -12.32
C ALA A 161 10.20 -18.95 -11.49
N PRO A 162 11.40 -18.51 -11.91
CA PRO A 162 12.64 -18.74 -11.17
C PRO A 162 12.50 -18.26 -9.74
N SER A 163 12.58 -19.22 -8.82
CA SER A 163 12.46 -19.01 -7.38
C SER A 163 13.67 -19.64 -6.70
N GLY A 164 14.03 -19.08 -5.55
CA GLY A 164 15.19 -19.54 -4.78
C GLY A 164 16.33 -18.54 -4.73
N GLU A 165 17.47 -19.05 -4.29
CA GLU A 165 18.72 -18.35 -4.08
C GLU A 165 19.76 -18.93 -5.04
N ARG A 166 20.41 -18.06 -5.81
CA ARG A 166 21.46 -18.41 -6.74
C ARG A 166 22.72 -17.65 -6.38
N GLU A 167 23.79 -18.39 -6.09
CA GLU A 167 25.11 -17.82 -5.85
C GLU A 167 25.69 -17.31 -7.17
N LEU A 168 26.17 -16.05 -7.16
CA LEU A 168 26.77 -15.41 -8.32
C LEU A 168 28.30 -15.38 -8.25
N GLY A 169 28.85 -15.40 -7.03
CA GLY A 169 30.29 -15.41 -6.77
C GLY A 169 30.69 -14.42 -5.68
N VAL A 170 31.98 -14.10 -5.61
CA VAL A 170 32.57 -13.21 -4.59
C VAL A 170 32.87 -11.85 -5.20
N ASP A 171 32.46 -10.76 -4.55
CA ASP A 171 32.86 -9.41 -4.94
C ASP A 171 34.38 -9.23 -4.74
N PRO A 172 35.18 -8.95 -5.78
CA PRO A 172 36.62 -8.78 -5.67
C PRO A 172 37.05 -7.59 -4.79
N ILE A 173 36.17 -6.59 -4.58
CA ILE A 173 36.48 -5.39 -3.80
C ILE A 173 36.22 -5.62 -2.32
N THR A 174 35.05 -6.20 -1.97
CA THR A 174 34.66 -6.40 -0.58
C THR A 174 34.99 -7.78 -0.03
N GLY A 175 35.21 -8.78 -0.90
CA GLY A 175 35.40 -10.17 -0.53
C GLY A 175 34.13 -10.86 -0.02
N LEU A 176 32.96 -10.27 -0.26
CA LEU A 176 31.66 -10.79 0.19
C LEU A 176 31.00 -11.64 -0.89
N ASP A 177 30.30 -12.69 -0.48
CA ASP A 177 29.49 -13.50 -1.39
C ASP A 177 28.29 -12.70 -1.88
N VAL A 178 28.02 -12.79 -3.17
CA VAL A 178 26.91 -12.13 -3.85
C VAL A 178 25.93 -13.17 -4.33
N VAL A 179 24.65 -13.01 -3.96
CA VAL A 179 23.58 -13.94 -4.31
C VAL A 179 22.39 -13.21 -4.92
N ALA A 180 21.74 -13.83 -5.89
CA ALA A 180 20.43 -13.42 -6.41
C ALA A 180 19.31 -14.20 -5.72
N LYS A 181 18.27 -13.51 -5.25
CA LYS A 181 17.12 -14.10 -4.57
C LYS A 181 15.81 -13.58 -5.13
N SER A 182 14.77 -14.41 -5.06
CA SER A 182 13.39 -13.97 -5.29
C SER A 182 12.78 -13.39 -4.00
N GLY A 183 12.44 -12.09 -4.01
CA GLY A 183 11.87 -11.38 -2.85
C GLY A 183 10.45 -10.85 -3.10
N ARG A 184 9.80 -10.36 -2.03
CA ARG A 184 8.44 -9.80 -2.09
C ARG A 184 8.25 -8.65 -3.09
N PHE A 185 9.32 -7.92 -3.40
CA PHE A 185 9.31 -6.79 -4.33
C PHE A 185 9.85 -7.16 -5.71
N GLY A 186 10.03 -8.46 -5.96
CA GLY A 186 10.69 -9.00 -7.15
C GLY A 186 12.09 -9.55 -6.85
N PRO A 187 12.77 -10.06 -7.88
CA PRO A 187 14.15 -10.52 -7.80
C PRO A 187 15.10 -9.41 -7.34
N TYR A 188 16.06 -9.76 -6.48
CA TYR A 188 17.06 -8.84 -5.99
C TYR A 188 18.39 -9.54 -5.73
N ILE A 189 19.47 -8.77 -5.76
CA ILE A 189 20.80 -9.19 -5.37
C ILE A 189 21.07 -8.71 -3.94
N THR A 190 21.79 -9.51 -3.16
CA THR A 190 22.29 -9.13 -1.84
C THR A 190 23.70 -9.66 -1.63
N GLU A 191 24.51 -8.89 -0.91
CA GLU A 191 25.74 -9.39 -0.31
C GLU A 191 25.40 -10.27 0.91
N ILE A 192 26.23 -11.26 1.22
CA ILE A 192 26.19 -12.06 2.44
C ILE A 192 27.43 -11.73 3.27
N PHE A 193 27.23 -11.37 4.54
CA PHE A 193 28.35 -11.26 5.47
C PHE A 193 28.78 -12.65 5.92
N PRO A 194 30.09 -12.93 6.02
CA PRO A 194 30.57 -14.17 6.59
C PRO A 194 30.02 -14.34 8.02
N GLU A 195 29.64 -15.57 8.38
CA GLU A 195 29.17 -15.86 9.72
C GLU A 195 30.30 -15.57 10.73
N GLU A 196 30.11 -14.57 11.59
CA GLU A 196 31.02 -14.34 12.72
C GLU A 196 31.04 -15.62 13.59
N PRO A 197 32.20 -16.26 13.82
CA PRO A 197 32.28 -17.43 14.66
C PRO A 197 31.74 -17.10 16.05
N VAL A 198 30.97 -18.02 16.62
CA VAL A 198 30.36 -17.84 17.94
C VAL A 198 31.47 -17.79 18.98
N GLU A 199 31.87 -16.59 19.40
CA GLU A 199 32.82 -16.44 20.49
C GLU A 199 32.20 -17.01 21.78
N LEU A 200 32.79 -18.08 22.28
CA LEU A 200 32.46 -18.63 23.59
C LEU A 200 33.15 -17.77 24.66
N LYS A 201 32.49 -17.56 25.80
CA LYS A 201 33.15 -17.03 27.00
C LYS A 201 34.00 -18.13 27.65
N GLU A 202 34.86 -17.75 28.58
CA GLU A 202 35.67 -18.68 29.38
C GLU A 202 34.84 -19.75 30.14
N ASP A 203 33.54 -19.51 30.34
CA ASP A 203 32.59 -20.43 30.98
C ASP A 203 31.86 -21.39 29.99
N GLY A 204 32.26 -21.39 28.71
CA GLY A 204 31.62 -22.20 27.66
C GLY A 204 30.27 -21.68 27.17
N THR A 205 29.79 -20.52 27.66
CA THR A 205 28.53 -19.93 27.17
C THR A 205 28.78 -19.03 25.96
N PRO A 206 27.90 -19.05 24.93
CA PRO A 206 28.06 -18.19 23.75
C PRO A 206 27.90 -16.71 24.14
N LYS A 207 28.86 -15.86 23.73
CA LYS A 207 28.71 -14.41 23.84
C LYS A 207 27.46 -13.96 23.10
N LYS A 208 26.74 -12.99 23.66
CA LYS A 208 25.56 -12.39 23.01
C LYS A 208 25.99 -11.81 21.65
N LYS A 209 25.44 -12.36 20.55
CA LYS A 209 25.53 -11.76 19.20
C LYS A 209 25.20 -10.27 19.31
N ARG A 210 25.95 -9.42 18.58
CA ARG A 210 25.70 -7.97 18.51
C ARG A 210 24.21 -7.73 18.24
N LYS A 211 23.60 -6.76 18.93
CA LYS A 211 22.19 -6.42 18.70
C LYS A 211 22.01 -6.07 17.23
N LYS A 212 21.02 -6.68 16.55
CA LYS A 212 20.72 -6.58 15.10
C LYS A 212 20.59 -5.14 14.55
N LYS A 213 20.53 -4.13 15.42
CA LYS A 213 20.45 -2.71 15.07
C LYS A 213 21.83 -2.09 14.77
N ASP A 214 22.90 -2.64 15.34
CA ASP A 214 24.26 -2.12 15.26
C ASP A 214 25.16 -2.96 14.32
N ALA A 215 24.60 -4.03 13.73
CA ALA A 215 25.27 -4.82 12.70
C ALA A 215 25.20 -4.10 11.34
N PRO A 216 26.27 -4.14 10.53
CA PRO A 216 26.23 -3.64 9.16
C PRO A 216 25.12 -4.37 8.39
N LYS A 217 24.41 -3.65 7.51
CA LYS A 217 23.39 -4.23 6.65
C LYS A 217 24.02 -4.60 5.32
N PRO A 218 23.73 -5.79 4.77
CA PRO A 218 24.24 -6.16 3.46
C PRO A 218 23.71 -5.17 2.42
N LYS A 219 24.51 -4.85 1.41
CA LYS A 219 23.99 -4.09 0.28
C LYS A 219 23.01 -4.95 -0.49
N THR A 220 21.96 -4.32 -0.99
CA THR A 220 20.90 -4.98 -1.75
C THR A 220 20.51 -4.12 -2.93
N ALA A 221 20.28 -4.74 -4.09
CA ALA A 221 19.78 -4.06 -5.27
C ALA A 221 18.71 -4.91 -5.97
N SER A 222 17.58 -4.29 -6.34
CA SER A 222 16.56 -4.96 -7.17
C SER A 222 17.09 -5.20 -8.57
N LEU A 223 16.74 -6.34 -9.17
CA LEU A 223 16.97 -6.56 -10.60
C LEU A 223 16.14 -5.55 -11.41
N LEU A 224 16.66 -5.20 -12.57
CA LEU A 224 15.96 -4.37 -13.55
C LEU A 224 14.86 -5.18 -14.25
N SER A 225 13.89 -4.49 -14.84
CA SER A 225 12.78 -5.13 -15.54
C SER A 225 13.23 -5.99 -16.73
N THR A 226 14.38 -5.68 -17.31
CA THR A 226 15.00 -6.40 -18.42
C THR A 226 15.87 -7.60 -17.98
N MET A 227 16.12 -7.75 -16.67
CA MET A 227 17.01 -8.78 -16.13
C MET A 227 16.23 -10.00 -15.63
N ASN A 228 16.84 -11.18 -15.77
CA ASN A 228 16.29 -12.44 -15.28
C ASN A 228 17.23 -13.05 -14.21
N LEU A 229 16.64 -13.62 -13.16
CA LEU A 229 17.34 -14.27 -12.05
C LEU A 229 18.21 -15.45 -12.52
N ASP A 230 17.81 -16.15 -13.57
CA ASP A 230 18.56 -17.29 -14.10
C ASP A 230 19.79 -16.87 -14.91
N THR A 231 19.72 -15.72 -15.58
CA THR A 231 20.75 -15.27 -16.53
C THR A 231 21.66 -14.20 -15.96
N ILE A 232 21.32 -13.61 -14.80
CA ILE A 232 22.11 -12.54 -14.19
C ILE A 232 23.54 -13.01 -13.90
N THR A 233 24.52 -12.16 -14.19
CA THR A 233 25.94 -12.45 -13.94
C THR A 233 26.46 -11.73 -12.69
N LEU A 234 27.64 -12.11 -12.22
CA LEU A 234 28.32 -11.41 -11.12
C LEU A 234 28.60 -9.95 -11.51
N ASP A 235 29.02 -9.69 -12.74
CA ASP A 235 29.34 -8.35 -13.21
C ASP A 235 28.10 -7.43 -13.21
N ASP A 236 26.97 -7.93 -13.72
CA ASP A 236 25.68 -7.21 -13.64
C ASP A 236 25.29 -6.92 -12.18
N ALA A 237 25.53 -7.90 -11.30
CA ALA A 237 25.19 -7.79 -9.90
C ALA A 237 26.02 -6.74 -9.16
N LEU A 238 27.33 -6.70 -9.42
CA LEU A 238 28.22 -5.66 -8.89
C LEU A 238 27.85 -4.28 -9.42
N GLN A 239 27.45 -4.19 -10.69
CA GLN A 239 26.96 -2.95 -11.28
C GLN A 239 25.69 -2.45 -10.56
N LEU A 240 24.75 -3.35 -10.25
CA LEU A 240 23.54 -2.99 -9.49
C LEU A 240 23.85 -2.62 -8.03
N LEU A 241 24.76 -3.32 -7.37
CA LEU A 241 25.19 -3.05 -5.99
C LEU A 241 25.98 -1.74 -5.85
N SER A 242 26.48 -1.19 -6.97
CA SER A 242 27.11 0.14 -7.01
C SER A 242 26.10 1.29 -6.88
N LEU A 243 24.80 1.02 -7.06
CA LEU A 243 23.74 2.02 -6.87
C LEU A 243 23.47 2.23 -5.37
N PRO A 244 23.23 3.48 -4.91
CA PRO A 244 23.09 4.71 -5.69
C PRO A 244 24.43 5.28 -6.21
N ARG A 245 24.46 5.68 -7.49
CA ARG A 245 25.63 6.30 -8.12
C ARG A 245 25.58 7.82 -7.98
N THR A 246 26.64 8.44 -7.46
CA THR A 246 26.78 9.90 -7.38
C THR A 246 27.29 10.47 -8.70
N LEU A 247 26.57 11.46 -9.26
CA LEU A 247 26.98 12.17 -10.49
C LEU A 247 27.80 13.43 -10.20
N GLY A 248 27.59 14.06 -9.03
CA GLY A 248 28.21 15.34 -8.67
C GLY A 248 27.31 16.19 -7.79
N ARG A 249 27.56 17.50 -7.76
CA ARG A 249 26.76 18.46 -6.99
C ARG A 249 26.07 19.46 -7.90
N ASN A 250 24.87 19.89 -7.52
CA ASN A 250 24.17 20.99 -8.19
C ASN A 250 24.71 22.36 -7.72
N SER A 251 24.21 23.44 -8.31
CA SER A 251 24.55 24.82 -7.95
C SER A 251 24.14 25.21 -6.51
N LEU A 252 23.23 24.46 -5.89
CA LEU A 252 22.81 24.62 -4.49
C LEU A 252 23.71 23.83 -3.51
N GLY A 253 24.66 23.04 -4.02
CA GLY A 253 25.54 22.17 -3.23
C GLY A 253 24.95 20.81 -2.88
N ASP A 254 23.72 20.48 -3.33
CA ASP A 254 23.12 19.16 -3.13
C ASP A 254 23.80 18.12 -4.02
N GLU A 255 24.08 16.95 -3.45
CA GLU A 255 24.59 15.79 -4.16
C GLU A 255 23.49 15.16 -5.03
N ILE A 256 23.80 14.99 -6.32
CA ILE A 256 22.92 14.34 -7.29
C ILE A 256 23.27 12.85 -7.33
N THR A 257 22.30 12.01 -7.02
CA THR A 257 22.40 10.54 -7.04
C THR A 257 21.41 9.94 -8.03
N VAL A 258 21.82 8.86 -8.66
CA VAL A 258 21.00 8.02 -9.55
C VAL A 258 20.78 6.68 -8.89
N GLN A 259 19.53 6.23 -8.87
CA GLN A 259 19.15 4.97 -8.23
C GLN A 259 17.87 4.39 -8.80
N ASN A 260 17.69 3.08 -8.63
CA ASN A 260 16.45 2.41 -8.95
C ASN A 260 15.56 2.29 -7.70
N GLY A 261 14.24 2.43 -7.87
CA GLY A 261 13.28 2.29 -6.79
C GLY A 261 12.04 1.54 -7.21
N ARG A 262 11.05 1.46 -6.31
CA ARG A 262 9.77 0.75 -6.55
C ARG A 262 9.05 1.18 -7.84
N TYR A 263 9.23 2.42 -8.26
CA TYR A 263 8.55 2.99 -9.44
C TYR A 263 9.48 3.17 -10.65
N GLY A 264 10.64 2.51 -10.64
CA GLY A 264 11.66 2.61 -11.68
C GLY A 264 12.79 3.60 -11.36
N PRO A 265 13.62 3.91 -12.36
CA PRO A 265 14.86 4.68 -12.21
C PRO A 265 14.57 6.16 -11.96
N TYR A 266 15.36 6.78 -11.08
CA TYR A 266 15.20 8.20 -10.74
C TYR A 266 16.50 8.86 -10.27
N LEU A 267 16.54 10.17 -10.45
CA LEU A 267 17.51 11.09 -9.89
C LEU A 267 17.01 11.65 -8.55
N LYS A 268 17.92 11.90 -7.63
CA LYS A 268 17.67 12.59 -6.36
C LYS A 268 18.75 13.63 -6.06
N ALA A 269 18.31 14.84 -5.74
CA ALA A 269 19.14 15.97 -5.32
C ALA A 269 18.50 16.61 -4.09
N GLY A 270 19.07 16.34 -2.91
CA GLY A 270 18.48 16.74 -1.63
C GLY A 270 17.06 16.18 -1.44
N VAL A 271 16.05 17.06 -1.53
CA VAL A 271 14.61 16.72 -1.44
C VAL A 271 13.91 16.63 -2.80
N ASP A 272 14.55 17.08 -3.89
CA ASP A 272 13.98 16.96 -5.22
C ASP A 272 14.35 15.62 -5.86
N SER A 273 13.38 15.02 -6.55
CA SER A 273 13.54 13.73 -7.23
C SER A 273 12.86 13.79 -8.58
N ARG A 274 13.53 13.29 -9.61
CA ARG A 274 13.10 13.30 -11.02
C ARG A 274 13.17 11.89 -11.58
N THR A 275 12.09 11.41 -12.19
CA THR A 275 12.03 10.07 -12.78
C THR A 275 12.82 10.06 -14.10
N LEU A 276 13.53 8.98 -14.35
CA LEU A 276 14.24 8.71 -15.60
C LEU A 276 13.33 7.95 -16.58
N THR A 277 13.65 8.00 -17.86
CA THR A 277 12.80 7.42 -18.91
C THR A 277 13.13 5.98 -19.23
N SER A 278 14.38 5.54 -19.00
CA SER A 278 14.79 4.14 -19.15
C SER A 278 15.73 3.70 -18.04
N GLU A 279 15.86 2.38 -17.86
CA GLU A 279 16.77 1.77 -16.90
C GLU A 279 18.24 1.93 -17.32
N ASP A 280 18.55 2.04 -18.61
CA ASP A 280 19.92 2.28 -19.11
C ASP A 280 20.51 3.59 -18.58
N GLN A 281 19.64 4.59 -18.37
CA GLN A 281 20.03 5.89 -17.79
C GLN A 281 20.55 5.76 -16.35
N LEU A 282 20.35 4.62 -15.67
CA LEU A 282 20.97 4.39 -14.36
C LEU A 282 22.50 4.48 -14.44
N PHE A 283 23.07 4.05 -15.57
CA PHE A 283 24.50 3.91 -15.76
C PHE A 283 25.07 4.89 -16.79
N SER A 284 24.30 5.28 -17.79
CA SER A 284 24.79 6.18 -18.84
C SER A 284 24.64 7.67 -18.53
N ILE A 285 23.68 8.05 -17.68
CA ILE A 285 23.38 9.48 -17.49
C ILE A 285 24.56 10.25 -16.90
N THR A 286 24.78 11.46 -17.41
CA THR A 286 25.87 12.35 -16.99
C THR A 286 25.38 13.45 -16.04
N LEU A 287 26.33 14.15 -15.40
CA LEU A 287 26.00 15.30 -14.54
C LEU A 287 25.30 16.42 -15.33
N GLU A 288 25.74 16.68 -16.57
CA GLU A 288 25.19 17.73 -17.42
C GLU A 288 23.74 17.44 -17.80
N GLU A 289 23.42 16.20 -18.19
CA GLU A 289 22.06 15.76 -18.48
C GLU A 289 21.17 15.79 -17.24
N ALA A 290 21.70 15.40 -16.08
CA ALA A 290 20.97 15.50 -14.82
C ALA A 290 20.64 16.97 -14.49
N LEU A 291 21.59 17.88 -14.68
CA LEU A 291 21.37 19.32 -14.48
C LEU A 291 20.33 19.87 -15.46
N ASP A 292 20.33 19.44 -16.73
CA ASP A 292 19.27 19.78 -17.70
C ASP A 292 17.89 19.30 -17.21
N ILE A 293 17.77 18.06 -16.74
CA ILE A 293 16.52 17.52 -16.17
C ILE A 293 16.06 18.32 -14.94
N TYR A 294 16.99 18.77 -14.09
CA TYR A 294 16.67 19.60 -12.93
C TYR A 294 16.31 21.04 -13.29
N SER A 295 16.85 21.57 -14.39
CA SER A 295 16.52 22.91 -14.91
C SER A 295 15.06 22.99 -15.37
N LYS A 296 14.54 21.88 -15.91
CA LYS A 296 13.14 21.78 -16.32
C LYS A 296 12.23 21.82 -15.10
N PRO A 297 11.08 22.50 -15.17
CA PRO A 297 10.11 22.50 -14.08
C PRO A 297 9.69 21.06 -13.75
N LYS A 298 9.42 20.78 -12.48
CA LYS A 298 9.00 19.44 -12.06
C LYS A 298 7.69 19.09 -12.72
N GLU A 299 7.77 18.33 -13.81
CA GLU A 299 6.67 17.58 -14.36
C GLU A 299 6.26 16.55 -13.32
N ARG A 300 5.36 16.97 -12.43
CA ARG A 300 4.49 15.98 -11.80
C ARG A 300 3.83 15.29 -12.98
N ARG A 301 3.98 13.97 -13.10
CA ARG A 301 3.01 13.15 -13.84
C ARG A 301 1.63 13.40 -13.23
N ARG A 302 1.00 14.53 -13.53
CA ARG A 302 -0.37 14.51 -14.04
C ARG A 302 -0.20 13.64 -15.26
N GLY A 303 -0.72 12.41 -15.19
CA GLY A 303 -0.60 11.47 -16.31
C GLY A 303 -0.86 12.22 -17.60
N VAL A 304 -0.04 11.96 -18.62
CA VAL A 304 -0.28 12.42 -19.99
C VAL A 304 -1.78 12.34 -20.22
N ALA A 305 -2.41 13.47 -20.55
CA ALA A 305 -3.85 13.51 -20.71
C ALA A 305 -4.21 12.43 -21.73
N LYS A 306 -4.82 11.34 -21.27
CA LYS A 306 -5.18 10.24 -22.16
C LYS A 306 -6.06 10.82 -23.27
N PRO A 307 -5.83 10.44 -24.54
CA PRO A 307 -6.72 10.85 -25.62
C PRO A 307 -8.17 10.45 -25.28
N PRO A 308 -9.17 11.18 -25.80
CA PRO A 308 -10.57 10.83 -25.57
C PRO A 308 -10.84 9.39 -26.01
N LEU A 309 -11.63 8.67 -25.21
CA LEU A 309 -12.02 7.29 -25.48
C LEU A 309 -12.99 7.19 -26.67
N LYS A 310 -13.80 8.24 -26.89
CA LYS A 310 -14.75 8.35 -28.00
C LYS A 310 -15.18 9.80 -28.19
N GLU A 311 -15.37 10.22 -29.42
CA GLU A 311 -15.98 11.50 -29.75
C GLU A 311 -17.45 11.28 -30.10
N LEU A 312 -18.36 12.02 -29.47
CA LEU A 312 -19.80 11.88 -29.67
C LEU A 312 -20.36 12.88 -30.69
N GLY A 313 -19.58 13.92 -31.04
CA GLY A 313 -19.97 14.96 -31.98
C GLY A 313 -20.15 16.33 -31.30
N VAL A 314 -20.77 17.26 -32.01
CA VAL A 314 -21.02 18.63 -31.54
C VAL A 314 -22.41 18.71 -30.90
N ASP A 315 -22.52 19.35 -29.74
CA ASP A 315 -23.80 19.69 -29.11
C ASP A 315 -24.56 20.73 -29.97
N PRO A 316 -25.76 20.42 -30.50
CA PRO A 316 -26.53 21.37 -31.31
C PRO A 316 -26.94 22.65 -30.56
N GLY A 317 -26.99 22.63 -29.22
CA GLY A 317 -27.39 23.79 -28.42
C GLY A 317 -26.23 24.69 -28.00
N SER A 318 -25.04 24.12 -27.76
CA SER A 318 -23.88 24.87 -27.25
C SER A 318 -22.72 24.97 -28.23
N GLU A 319 -22.81 24.32 -29.39
CA GLU A 319 -21.76 24.20 -30.42
C GLU A 319 -20.43 23.61 -29.90
N LYS A 320 -20.44 23.00 -28.71
CA LYS A 320 -19.25 22.42 -28.08
C LYS A 320 -19.07 20.96 -28.47
N GLN A 321 -17.81 20.56 -28.66
CA GLN A 321 -17.47 19.16 -28.91
C GLN A 321 -17.69 18.32 -27.66
N VAL A 322 -18.51 17.28 -27.77
CA VAL A 322 -18.82 16.33 -26.71
C VAL A 322 -17.96 15.08 -26.89
N ILE A 323 -17.15 14.77 -25.88
CA ILE A 323 -16.21 13.65 -25.89
C ILE A 323 -16.28 12.85 -24.59
N ILE A 324 -15.91 11.57 -24.65
CA ILE A 324 -15.79 10.69 -23.50
C ILE A 324 -14.31 10.57 -23.14
N LYS A 325 -13.98 10.72 -21.87
CA LYS A 325 -12.61 10.58 -21.35
C LYS A 325 -12.56 9.61 -20.18
N ASP A 326 -11.39 8.99 -19.99
CA ASP A 326 -11.07 8.18 -18.81
C ASP A 326 -10.47 9.05 -17.71
N GLY A 327 -11.24 9.31 -16.67
CA GLY A 327 -10.83 10.13 -15.54
C GLY A 327 -10.39 9.30 -14.32
N ARG A 328 -9.78 9.98 -13.34
CA ARG A 328 -9.50 9.40 -12.00
C ARG A 328 -10.76 8.77 -11.35
N PHE A 329 -11.91 9.27 -11.75
CA PHE A 329 -13.22 8.95 -11.22
C PHE A 329 -14.05 8.11 -12.21
N GLY A 330 -13.39 7.35 -13.09
CA GLY A 330 -14.05 6.55 -14.11
C GLY A 330 -14.35 7.38 -15.36
N MET A 331 -15.04 6.75 -16.31
CA MET A 331 -15.39 7.35 -17.58
C MET A 331 -16.38 8.49 -17.39
N TYR A 332 -16.19 9.58 -18.13
CA TYR A 332 -17.07 10.73 -18.08
C TYR A 332 -17.23 11.37 -19.46
N VAL A 333 -18.40 11.94 -19.70
CA VAL A 333 -18.70 12.81 -20.85
C VAL A 333 -18.32 14.24 -20.49
N THR A 334 -17.71 14.96 -21.44
CA THR A 334 -17.39 16.38 -21.28
C THR A 334 -17.58 17.15 -22.57
N ASP A 335 -18.07 18.38 -22.44
CA ASP A 335 -18.15 19.41 -23.49
C ASP A 335 -16.99 20.43 -23.37
N GLY A 336 -15.99 20.15 -22.53
CA GLY A 336 -14.88 21.04 -22.20
C GLY A 336 -15.09 21.90 -20.95
N GLU A 337 -16.33 22.11 -20.50
CA GLU A 337 -16.66 22.91 -19.31
C GLU A 337 -17.31 22.07 -18.22
N THR A 338 -18.33 21.31 -18.58
CA THR A 338 -19.07 20.40 -17.72
C THR A 338 -18.51 18.99 -17.85
N ASN A 339 -18.41 18.27 -16.74
CA ASN A 339 -17.98 16.87 -16.72
C ASN A 339 -19.05 16.01 -16.03
N ALA A 340 -19.69 15.12 -16.78
CA ALA A 340 -20.70 14.20 -16.27
C ALA A 340 -20.18 12.76 -16.27
N THR A 341 -20.12 12.13 -15.10
CA THR A 341 -19.67 10.72 -14.98
C THR A 341 -20.72 9.80 -15.60
N LEU A 342 -20.27 8.75 -16.30
CA LEU A 342 -21.16 7.69 -16.80
C LEU A 342 -21.85 6.96 -15.62
N ARG A 343 -23.13 6.61 -15.78
CA ARG A 343 -23.91 5.89 -14.76
C ARG A 343 -23.71 4.38 -14.88
N ARG A 344 -24.12 3.64 -13.86
CA ARG A 344 -24.07 2.17 -13.85
C ARG A 344 -24.98 1.65 -14.97
N GLY A 345 -24.39 0.99 -15.97
CA GLY A 345 -25.08 0.48 -17.17
C GLY A 345 -24.74 1.24 -18.46
N ASP A 346 -24.18 2.45 -18.37
CA ASP A 346 -23.68 3.15 -19.55
C ASP A 346 -22.34 2.51 -20.00
N THR A 347 -22.24 2.07 -21.25
CA THR A 347 -21.00 1.53 -21.84
C THR A 347 -20.42 2.47 -22.90
N LEU A 348 -19.11 2.36 -23.17
CA LEU A 348 -18.44 3.19 -24.17
C LEU A 348 -19.04 3.00 -25.58
N GLU A 349 -19.37 1.76 -25.92
CA GLU A 349 -19.88 1.36 -27.24
C GLU A 349 -21.29 1.86 -27.46
N ALA A 350 -22.19 1.67 -26.48
CA ALA A 350 -23.59 2.07 -26.56
C ALA A 350 -23.83 3.58 -26.37
N MET A 351 -22.80 4.35 -25.98
CA MET A 351 -22.96 5.79 -25.75
C MET A 351 -23.23 6.55 -27.05
N THR A 352 -24.37 7.27 -27.08
CA THR A 352 -24.79 8.17 -28.16
C THR A 352 -24.62 9.63 -27.77
N LEU A 353 -24.68 10.54 -28.75
CA LEU A 353 -24.65 11.99 -28.49
C LEU A 353 -25.80 12.43 -27.59
N GLU A 354 -27.03 11.96 -27.85
CA GLU A 354 -28.22 12.27 -27.07
C GLU A 354 -28.07 11.90 -25.59
N ARG A 355 -27.59 10.67 -25.32
CA ARG A 355 -27.33 10.21 -23.95
C ARG A 355 -26.23 11.01 -23.26
N GLY A 356 -25.17 11.38 -24.01
CA GLY A 356 -24.11 12.25 -23.51
C GLY A 356 -24.61 13.64 -23.11
N LEU A 357 -25.49 14.23 -23.93
CA LEU A 357 -26.13 15.51 -23.65
C LEU A 357 -27.07 15.45 -22.45
N GLU A 358 -27.84 14.36 -22.28
CA GLU A 358 -28.68 14.13 -21.10
C GLU A 358 -27.85 14.12 -19.81
N LEU A 359 -26.71 13.43 -19.81
CA LEU A 359 -25.80 13.37 -18.67
C LEU A 359 -25.21 14.75 -18.34
N LEU A 360 -24.81 15.52 -19.36
CA LEU A 360 -24.30 16.87 -19.19
C LEU A 360 -25.39 17.82 -18.69
N ALA A 361 -26.61 17.75 -19.22
CA ALA A 361 -27.74 18.57 -18.78
C ALA A 361 -28.09 18.29 -17.32
N GLY A 362 -28.18 17.01 -16.93
CA GLY A 362 -28.41 16.63 -15.54
C GLY A 362 -27.30 17.12 -14.61
N ARG A 363 -26.05 17.13 -15.09
CA ARG A 363 -24.92 17.67 -14.33
C ARG A 363 -25.00 19.19 -14.17
N ARG A 364 -25.35 19.94 -15.22
CA ARG A 364 -25.53 21.41 -15.17
C ARG A 364 -26.67 21.78 -14.21
N ALA A 365 -27.79 21.04 -14.25
CA ALA A 365 -28.91 21.25 -13.33
C ALA A 365 -28.50 21.03 -11.88
N TRP A 366 -27.77 19.93 -11.60
CA TRP A 366 -27.25 19.65 -10.26
C TRP A 366 -26.28 20.75 -9.80
N GLU A 367 -25.39 21.25 -10.66
CA GLU A 367 -24.44 22.33 -10.32
C GLU A 367 -25.13 23.70 -10.11
N ALA A 368 -26.25 23.97 -10.78
CA ALA A 368 -27.04 25.17 -10.55
C ALA A 368 -27.72 25.16 -9.16
N GLU A 369 -28.14 23.99 -8.68
CA GLU A 369 -28.82 23.83 -7.40
C GLU A 369 -27.83 23.65 -6.22
N ASN A 370 -26.73 22.94 -6.43
CA ASN A 370 -25.79 22.53 -5.36
C ASN A 370 -24.46 23.30 -5.40
N GLY A 371 -24.29 24.19 -6.37
CA GLY A 371 -23.03 24.89 -6.64
C GLY A 371 -21.98 24.01 -7.34
N PRO A 372 -20.90 24.62 -7.87
CA PRO A 372 -19.84 23.88 -8.52
C PRO A 372 -19.14 22.96 -7.50
N SER A 373 -18.80 21.73 -7.91
CA SER A 373 -18.05 20.82 -7.06
C SER A 373 -16.77 21.51 -6.53
N PRO A 374 -16.50 21.47 -5.22
CA PRO A 374 -15.46 22.29 -4.62
C PRO A 374 -14.11 21.95 -5.24
N LYS A 375 -13.58 22.89 -6.05
CA LYS A 375 -12.16 22.89 -6.39
C LYS A 375 -11.43 22.97 -5.05
N LYS A 376 -10.75 21.90 -4.63
CA LYS A 376 -9.86 21.95 -3.46
C LYS A 376 -8.86 23.08 -3.69
N SER A 377 -9.15 24.27 -3.17
CA SER A 377 -8.15 25.29 -2.96
C SER A 377 -7.17 24.66 -1.99
N ARG A 378 -5.93 24.48 -2.43
CA ARG A 378 -4.86 24.07 -1.54
C ARG A 378 -4.79 25.14 -0.46
N LYS A 379 -5.13 24.81 0.79
CA LYS A 379 -4.66 25.58 1.95
C LYS A 379 -3.16 25.77 1.77
N LYS A 380 -2.74 27.02 1.58
CA LYS A 380 -1.32 27.40 1.51
C LYS A 380 -0.69 26.89 2.79
N ALA A 381 0.22 25.92 2.68
CA ALA A 381 0.93 25.40 3.83
C ALA A 381 1.70 26.57 4.47
N ALA A 382 1.55 26.75 5.79
CA ALA A 382 2.38 27.69 6.53
C ALA A 382 3.87 27.33 6.31
N PRO A 383 4.77 28.32 6.19
CA PRO A 383 6.18 28.06 5.98
C PRO A 383 6.73 27.22 7.14
N LYS A 384 7.28 26.04 6.82
CA LYS A 384 7.97 25.20 7.81
C LYS A 384 9.26 25.92 8.24
N LYS A 385 9.47 26.06 9.54
CA LYS A 385 10.77 26.45 10.11
C LYS A 385 11.79 25.34 9.81
N ALA A 386 13.03 25.74 9.51
CA ALA A 386 14.14 24.83 9.28
C ALA A 386 14.39 23.98 10.54
N GLY A 387 14.34 22.65 10.40
CA GLY A 387 14.66 21.70 11.49
C GLY A 387 13.79 20.45 11.55
N ASP A 388 12.57 20.47 11.02
CA ASP A 388 11.67 19.30 11.11
C ASP A 388 11.87 18.31 9.96
N LYS A 389 12.53 17.18 10.27
CA LYS A 389 12.58 15.99 9.41
C LYS A 389 11.17 15.40 9.23
N PRO A 390 10.85 14.82 8.06
CA PRO A 390 9.57 14.14 7.85
C PRO A 390 9.40 12.98 8.86
N PRO A 391 8.18 12.74 9.36
CA PRO A 391 7.95 11.69 10.34
C PRO A 391 8.23 10.33 9.70
N THR A 392 9.20 9.62 10.26
CA THR A 392 9.44 8.20 9.98
C THR A 392 8.52 7.38 10.88
N LEU A 393 7.83 6.41 10.29
CA LEU A 393 6.98 5.44 10.99
C LEU A 393 7.84 4.55 11.90
N THR A 394 8.06 4.99 13.14
CA THR A 394 8.58 4.13 14.20
C THR A 394 7.78 4.30 15.49
N LYS A 395 7.74 3.21 16.26
CA LYS A 395 6.93 2.86 17.46
C LYS A 395 6.76 3.91 18.58
N LYS A 396 7.27 5.14 18.47
CA LYS A 396 7.16 6.18 19.50
C LYS A 396 5.88 7.01 19.47
N VAL A 397 5.03 6.88 18.44
CA VAL A 397 3.76 7.64 18.34
C VAL A 397 2.70 7.15 19.34
N VAL A 398 2.80 5.91 19.83
CA VAL A 398 1.81 5.33 20.77
C VAL A 398 1.89 5.93 22.19
N LYS A 399 3.02 6.52 22.60
CA LYS A 399 3.18 7.04 23.98
C LYS A 399 2.70 8.48 24.20
N LYS A 400 2.36 9.25 23.17
CA LYS A 400 1.98 10.67 23.34
C LYS A 400 0.46 10.92 23.44
N ALA A 401 -0.37 9.88 23.24
CA ALA A 401 -1.81 9.97 23.38
C ALA A 401 -2.31 9.74 24.83
N ALA A 402 -1.43 9.36 25.76
CA ALA A 402 -1.81 8.99 27.13
C ALA A 402 -1.14 9.87 28.19
N THR A 403 -1.39 11.18 28.20
CA THR A 403 -1.20 12.01 29.41
C THR A 403 -2.09 13.25 29.44
N LYS A 404 -3.19 13.13 30.19
CA LYS A 404 -3.82 14.11 31.10
C LYS A 404 -4.12 15.54 30.59
N LYS A 405 -5.40 15.79 30.27
CA LYS A 405 -6.07 17.07 30.59
C LYS A 405 -6.63 16.95 32.02
N LYS A 406 -6.00 17.63 32.98
CA LYS A 406 -6.56 17.86 34.33
C LYS A 406 -7.49 19.06 34.24
N ALA A 407 -8.76 18.89 34.60
CA ALA A 407 -9.72 19.99 34.76
C ALA A 407 -9.35 20.83 36.00
N ALA A 408 -9.46 22.15 35.86
CA ALA A 408 -9.32 23.11 36.96
C ALA A 408 -10.65 23.22 37.75
N PRO A 409 -10.63 23.40 39.07
CA PRO A 409 -11.84 23.57 39.87
C PRO A 409 -12.37 25.00 39.73
N LYS A 410 -13.69 25.13 39.50
CA LYS A 410 -14.40 26.41 39.68
C LYS A 410 -14.55 26.68 41.18
N LYS A 411 -14.14 27.88 41.62
CA LYS A 411 -14.44 28.45 42.93
C LYS A 411 -15.83 29.07 42.92
N LYS A 412 -16.56 28.81 44.02
CA LYS A 412 -17.74 29.46 44.63
C LYS A 412 -18.80 30.05 43.71
#